data_AF-A0A0B1RYV8-F1
#
_entry.id   AF-A0A0B1RYV8-F1
#
_cell.length_a   1.000
_cell.length_b   1.000
_cell.length_c   1.000
_cell.angle_alpha   90.00
_cell.angle_beta   90.00
_cell.angle_gamma   90.00
#
_symmetry.space_group_name_H-M   'P 1'
#
loop_
_entity.id
_entity.type
_entity.pdbx_description
1 polymer ?
#
loop_
_entity_poly.entity_id
_entity_poly.type
_entity_poly.pdbx_seq_one_letter_code
_entity_poly.pdbx_strand_id
1 'polypeptide(L)'
;RKVSNSTNSLSGTRAELSLSVSRTTIWRTIKRNENIERGVMRRVPRLTDAHKHRRLELARTNMGTNWAKVIWSDEKKFNLDGCDGQRSHWHDMRKEPMYFSRKKFWWRLPDDLGGFLLQQEGRAGIRKLPYG
;
A
#
# COMPACT_ATOMS: atom_id res chain seq x y z
N ARG A 1 -1.81 27.28 2.51
CA ARG A 1 -1.65 26.07 1.67
C ARG A 1 -0.72 24.99 2.24
N LYS A 2 -0.06 25.17 3.41
CA LYS A 2 0.97 24.23 3.94
C LYS A 2 0.45 22.91 4.52
N VAL A 3 -0.80 22.87 4.98
CA VAL A 3 -1.43 21.65 5.52
C VAL A 3 -2.00 20.75 4.40
N SER A 4 -2.10 21.26 3.17
CA SER A 4 -2.60 20.52 2.00
C SER A 4 -1.68 19.33 1.67
N ASN A 5 -2.22 18.11 1.64
CA ASN A 5 -1.48 16.86 1.38
C ASN A 5 -0.22 16.73 2.23
N SER A 6 -0.33 16.88 3.56
CA SER A 6 0.79 16.66 4.48
C SER A 6 0.44 15.74 5.65
N THR A 7 1.46 15.11 6.22
CA THR A 7 1.36 14.30 7.45
C THR A 7 1.63 15.11 8.71
N ASN A 8 1.69 16.44 8.61
CA ASN A 8 2.08 17.29 9.73
C ASN A 8 1.03 17.25 10.84
N SER A 9 1.51 17.10 12.07
CA SER A 9 0.68 17.31 13.25
C SER A 9 0.40 18.80 13.41
N LEU A 10 -0.67 19.15 14.13
CA LEU A 10 -0.99 20.56 14.41
C LEU A 10 0.15 21.28 15.15
N SER A 11 0.88 20.56 16.02
CA SER A 11 2.08 21.09 16.68
C SER A 11 3.25 21.25 15.71
N GLY A 12 3.45 20.33 14.78
CA GLY A 12 4.45 20.45 13.72
C GLY A 12 4.19 21.65 12.82
N THR A 13 2.94 21.85 12.39
CA THR A 13 2.54 23.04 11.62
C THR A 13 2.76 24.34 12.39
N ARG A 14 2.49 24.34 13.70
CA ARG A 14 2.76 25.51 14.55
C ARG A 14 4.24 25.86 14.59
N ALA A 15 5.09 24.85 14.79
CA ALA A 15 6.54 25.02 14.86
C ALA A 15 7.14 25.46 13.52
N GLU A 16 6.71 24.84 12.41
CA GLU A 16 7.20 25.16 11.07
C GLU A 16 6.85 26.59 10.64
N LEU A 17 5.66 27.07 11.01
CA LEU A 17 5.20 28.42 10.68
C LEU A 17 5.58 29.46 11.74
N SER A 18 6.31 29.07 12.79
CA SER A 18 6.68 29.93 13.93
C SER A 18 5.50 30.74 14.49
N LEU A 19 4.31 30.12 14.55
CA LEU A 19 3.09 30.83 14.96
C LEU A 19 2.94 30.83 16.48
N SER A 20 2.69 32.00 17.06
CA SER A 20 2.33 32.20 18.46
C SER A 20 0.85 31.88 18.77
N VAL A 21 0.22 30.95 18.03
CA VAL A 21 -1.19 30.60 18.21
C VAL A 21 -1.39 29.25 18.88
N SER A 22 -2.55 29.07 19.52
CA SER A 22 -2.93 27.80 20.11
C SER A 22 -3.15 26.71 19.05
N ARG A 23 -2.94 25.44 19.43
CA ARG A 23 -3.26 24.28 18.59
C ARG A 23 -4.72 24.29 18.12
N THR A 24 -5.63 24.72 18.99
CA THR A 24 -7.07 24.78 18.73
C THR A 24 -7.40 25.83 17.67
N THR A 25 -6.71 26.97 17.68
CA THR A 25 -6.85 28.00 16.65
C THR A 25 -6.47 27.46 15.27
N ILE A 26 -5.33 26.75 15.17
CA ILE A 26 -4.90 26.11 13.92
C ILE A 26 -5.94 25.09 13.44
N TRP A 27 -6.45 24.25 14.35
CA TRP A 27 -7.47 23.26 14.02
C TRP A 27 -8.78 23.89 13.51
N ARG A 28 -9.27 24.95 14.17
CA ARG A 28 -10.47 25.70 13.73
C ARG A 28 -10.27 26.32 12.34
N THR A 29 -9.09 26.88 12.08
CA THR A 29 -8.76 27.46 10.77
C THR A 29 -8.74 26.39 9.67
N ILE A 30 -8.19 25.20 9.95
CA ILE A 30 -8.22 24.08 9.00
C ILE A 30 -9.66 23.60 8.78
N LYS A 31 -10.45 23.46 9.86
CA LYS A 31 -11.84 23.00 9.78
C LYS A 31 -12.77 23.96 9.06
N ARG A 32 -12.48 25.27 9.07
CA ARG A 32 -13.21 26.26 8.26
C ARG A 32 -12.96 26.08 6.76
N ASN A 33 -11.85 25.45 6.37
CA ASN A 33 -11.55 25.20 4.97
C ASN A 33 -12.25 23.92 4.50
N GLU A 34 -13.29 24.09 3.68
CA GLU A 34 -14.09 23.00 3.11
C GLU A 34 -13.28 22.04 2.23
N ASN A 35 -12.09 22.43 1.79
CA ASN A 35 -11.29 21.63 0.85
C ASN A 35 -10.28 20.70 1.54
N ILE A 36 -10.08 20.84 2.86
CA ILE A 36 -9.05 20.10 3.60
C ILE A 36 -9.70 19.20 4.64
N GLU A 37 -9.52 17.90 4.46
CA GLU A 37 -10.05 16.88 5.36
C GLU A 37 -8.94 16.02 5.95
N ARG A 38 -9.19 15.41 7.10
CA ARG A 38 -8.25 14.45 7.68
C ARG A 38 -8.65 13.05 7.26
N GLY A 39 -7.84 12.43 6.40
CA GLY A 39 -8.08 11.09 5.84
C GLY A 39 -7.04 10.07 6.27
N VAL A 40 -7.41 8.79 6.18
CA VAL A 40 -6.47 7.67 6.33
C VAL A 40 -5.76 7.44 5.00
N MET A 41 -4.43 7.36 5.03
CA MET A 41 -3.62 7.10 3.86
C MET A 41 -3.81 5.64 3.41
N ARG A 42 -4.27 5.43 2.18
CA ARG A 42 -4.45 4.09 1.62
C ARG A 42 -3.11 3.40 1.42
N ARG A 43 -3.08 2.11 1.70
CA ARG A 43 -1.91 1.24 1.46
C ARG A 43 -1.92 0.81 0.02
N VAL A 44 -0.85 1.13 -0.71
CA VAL A 44 -0.69 0.70 -2.10
C VAL A 44 0.72 0.15 -2.28
N PRO A 45 0.89 -1.10 -2.75
CA PRO A 45 2.20 -1.61 -3.11
C PRO A 45 2.75 -0.81 -4.29
N ARG A 46 4.05 -0.48 -4.25
CA ARG A 46 4.68 0.18 -5.39
C ARG A 46 4.80 -0.82 -6.55
N LEU A 47 4.02 -0.58 -7.61
CA LEU A 47 4.11 -1.34 -8.84
C LEU A 47 5.18 -0.74 -9.74
N THR A 48 6.29 -1.45 -9.91
CA THR A 48 7.29 -1.13 -10.94
C THR A 48 6.74 -1.51 -12.31
N ASP A 49 7.31 -0.96 -13.38
CA ASP A 49 6.86 -1.30 -14.74
C ASP A 49 7.12 -2.78 -15.06
N ALA A 50 8.20 -3.36 -14.53
CA ALA A 50 8.44 -4.80 -14.60
C ALA A 50 7.32 -5.63 -13.93
N HIS A 51 6.76 -5.18 -12.80
CA HIS A 51 5.61 -5.84 -12.19
C HIS A 51 4.35 -5.75 -13.06
N LYS A 52 4.12 -4.60 -13.70
CA LYS A 52 2.96 -4.42 -14.60
C LYS A 52 3.07 -5.33 -15.81
N HIS A 53 4.26 -5.40 -16.41
CA HIS A 53 4.53 -6.26 -17.56
C HIS A 53 4.29 -7.74 -17.21
N ARG A 54 4.92 -8.24 -16.15
CA ARG A 54 4.73 -9.64 -15.70
C ARG A 54 3.28 -9.98 -15.37
N ARG A 55 2.55 -9.06 -14.73
CA ARG A 55 1.11 -9.26 -14.45
C ARG A 55 0.28 -9.33 -15.74
N LEU A 56 0.61 -8.50 -16.73
CA LEU A 56 -0.06 -8.51 -18.03
C LEU A 56 0.21 -9.81 -18.79
N GLU A 57 1.46 -10.28 -18.80
CA GLU A 57 1.82 -11.55 -19.42
C GLU A 57 1.12 -12.72 -18.73
N LEU A 58 1.16 -12.77 -17.40
CA LEU A 58 0.46 -13.81 -16.63
C LEU A 58 -1.03 -13.86 -16.98
N ALA A 59 -1.68 -12.70 -17.09
CA ALA A 59 -3.09 -12.61 -17.47
C ALA A 59 -3.32 -13.14 -18.90
N ARG A 60 -2.47 -12.76 -19.85
CA ARG A 60 -2.56 -13.22 -21.26
C ARG A 60 -2.38 -14.73 -21.37
N THR A 61 -1.37 -15.30 -20.70
CA THR A 61 -1.09 -16.74 -20.75
C THR A 61 -2.21 -17.57 -20.11
N ASN A 62 -2.92 -17.02 -19.12
CA ASN A 62 -3.93 -17.75 -18.35
C ASN A 62 -5.39 -17.44 -18.75
N MET A 63 -5.64 -16.78 -19.88
CA MET A 63 -7.02 -16.44 -20.29
C MET A 63 -7.90 -17.68 -20.50
N GLY A 64 -7.32 -18.82 -20.91
CA GLY A 64 -8.01 -20.09 -21.12
C GLY A 64 -7.91 -21.07 -19.95
N THR A 65 -7.31 -20.66 -18.82
CA THR A 65 -7.05 -21.56 -17.70
C THR A 65 -8.35 -21.95 -16.99
N ASN A 66 -8.56 -23.25 -16.77
CA ASN A 66 -9.67 -23.74 -15.96
C ASN A 66 -9.34 -23.62 -14.46
N TRP A 67 -9.74 -22.50 -13.86
CA TRP A 67 -9.50 -22.18 -12.46
C TRP A 67 -10.13 -23.16 -11.46
N ALA A 68 -11.12 -23.98 -11.86
CA ALA A 68 -11.73 -24.97 -10.98
C ALA A 68 -10.79 -26.13 -10.61
N LYS A 69 -9.73 -26.35 -11.39
CA LYS A 69 -8.71 -27.37 -11.10
C LYS A 69 -7.53 -26.82 -10.28
N VAL A 70 -7.54 -25.51 -10.01
CA VAL A 70 -6.42 -24.83 -9.38
C VAL A 70 -6.60 -24.81 -7.87
N ILE A 71 -5.63 -25.37 -7.14
CA ILE A 71 -5.56 -25.27 -5.68
C ILE A 71 -4.65 -24.12 -5.31
N TRP A 72 -5.20 -23.13 -4.60
CA TRP A 72 -4.46 -21.96 -4.14
C TRP A 72 -3.95 -22.16 -2.72
N SER A 73 -2.72 -21.74 -2.46
CA SER A 73 -2.14 -21.63 -1.13
C SER A 73 -1.55 -20.24 -0.92
N ASP A 74 -1.76 -19.67 0.26
CA ASP A 74 -1.15 -18.42 0.71
C ASP A 74 -0.90 -18.48 2.22
N GLU A 75 0.12 -17.78 2.69
CA GLU A 75 0.45 -17.68 4.11
C GLU A 75 0.09 -16.28 4.63
N LYS A 76 -0.87 -16.24 5.57
CA LYS A 76 -1.29 -14.99 6.21
C LYS A 76 -0.96 -14.98 7.69
N LYS A 77 -0.18 -13.99 8.11
CA LYS A 77 -0.06 -13.64 9.54
C LYS A 77 -1.30 -12.86 10.00
N PHE A 78 -1.98 -13.37 11.03
CA PHE A 78 -3.03 -12.66 11.77
C PHE A 78 -2.40 -12.06 13.04
N ASN A 79 -2.55 -10.75 13.24
CA ASN A 79 -2.11 -10.08 14.47
C ASN A 79 -3.33 -9.95 15.41
N LEU A 80 -3.14 -10.21 16.70
CA LEU A 80 -4.21 -10.12 17.72
C LEU A 80 -4.55 -8.67 18.10
N ASP A 81 -3.59 -7.75 17.95
CA ASP A 81 -3.67 -6.38 18.52
C ASP A 81 -4.34 -5.31 17.63
N GLY A 82 -5.12 -5.70 16.62
CA GLY A 82 -5.84 -4.75 15.77
C GLY A 82 -4.96 -4.01 14.74
N CYS A 83 -5.55 -3.04 14.02
CA CYS A 83 -4.98 -2.52 12.77
C CYS A 83 -3.67 -1.73 12.97
N ASP A 84 -2.53 -2.43 12.87
CA ASP A 84 -1.19 -1.84 12.99
C ASP A 84 -0.91 -0.76 11.93
N GLY A 85 -1.01 0.49 12.34
CA GLY A 85 -0.34 1.63 11.71
C GLY A 85 -0.94 2.13 10.41
N GLN A 86 -2.25 2.39 10.43
CA GLN A 86 -2.87 3.36 9.52
C GLN A 86 -2.28 4.75 9.77
N ARG A 87 -1.69 5.37 8.75
CA ARG A 87 -1.17 6.75 8.84
C ARG A 87 -2.27 7.72 8.39
N SER A 88 -2.60 8.71 9.21
CA SER A 88 -3.50 9.79 8.79
C SER A 88 -2.73 10.89 8.08
N HIS A 89 -3.35 11.56 7.12
CA HIS A 89 -2.85 12.79 6.53
C HIS A 89 -3.97 13.83 6.36
N TRP A 90 -3.58 15.08 6.16
CA TRP A 90 -4.47 16.13 5.71
C TRP A 90 -4.58 16.05 4.19
N HIS A 91 -5.72 15.61 3.69
CA HIS A 91 -6.02 15.49 2.28
C HIS A 91 -6.66 16.77 1.77
N ASP A 92 -6.11 17.31 0.69
CA ASP A 92 -6.76 18.38 -0.06
C ASP A 92 -7.55 17.75 -1.21
N MET A 93 -8.87 17.92 -1.18
CA MET A 93 -9.78 17.27 -2.15
C MET A 93 -9.53 17.71 -3.60
N ARG A 94 -8.80 18.80 -3.81
CA ARG A 94 -8.43 19.31 -5.13
C ARG A 94 -7.17 18.65 -5.71
N LYS A 95 -6.53 17.75 -4.96
CA LYS A 95 -5.26 17.12 -5.32
C LYS A 95 -5.37 15.61 -5.23
N GLU A 96 -4.44 14.90 -5.86
CA GLU A 96 -4.38 13.45 -5.72
C GLU A 96 -4.14 13.04 -4.25
N PRO A 97 -4.80 11.96 -3.78
CA PRO A 97 -4.58 11.43 -2.44
C PRO A 97 -3.14 10.98 -2.23
N MET A 98 -2.63 11.14 -1.01
CA MET A 98 -1.35 10.53 -0.66
C MET A 98 -1.52 9.03 -0.40
N TYR A 99 -0.51 8.25 -0.78
CA TYR A 99 -0.46 6.81 -0.58
C TYR A 99 0.71 6.41 0.28
N PHE A 100 0.51 5.40 1.13
CA PHE A 100 1.56 4.85 1.95
C PHE A 100 2.02 3.50 1.41
N SER A 101 3.27 3.42 0.96
CA SER A 101 3.90 2.14 0.65
C SER A 101 4.61 1.60 1.89
N ARG A 102 4.10 0.51 2.48
CA ARG A 102 4.91 -0.31 3.39
C ARG A 102 5.60 -1.39 2.57
N LYS A 103 6.93 -1.35 2.46
CA LYS A 103 7.73 -2.57 2.36
C LYS A 103 8.17 -2.93 3.77
N LYS A 104 7.50 -3.88 4.41
CA LYS A 104 8.03 -4.62 5.57
C LYS A 104 7.58 -6.06 5.43
N PHE A 105 8.24 -6.78 4.54
CA PHE A 105 8.36 -8.23 4.66
C PHE A 105 9.67 -8.43 5.42
N TRP A 106 9.59 -8.75 6.70
CA TRP A 106 10.77 -9.03 7.51
C TRP A 106 11.25 -10.45 7.20
N TRP A 107 11.91 -10.57 6.04
CA TRP A 107 12.99 -11.52 5.79
C TRP A 107 13.95 -10.77 4.88
N ARG A 108 15.05 -10.25 5.45
CA ARG A 108 16.20 -9.84 4.64
C ARG A 108 16.90 -11.13 4.21
N LEU A 109 16.39 -11.76 3.17
CA LEU A 109 17.20 -12.55 2.26
C LEU A 109 17.56 -11.66 1.06
N PRO A 110 18.73 -11.83 0.43
CA PRO A 110 19.11 -11.11 -0.80
C PRO A 110 18.00 -11.20 -1.84
N ASP A 111 17.87 -10.17 -2.67
CA ASP A 111 16.80 -9.97 -3.66
C ASP A 111 16.73 -11.04 -4.79
N ASP A 112 17.40 -12.19 -4.63
CA ASP A 112 17.61 -13.23 -5.64
C ASP A 112 16.79 -14.52 -5.46
N LEU A 113 15.92 -14.62 -4.45
CA LEU A 113 15.08 -15.81 -4.26
C LEU A 113 13.59 -15.46 -4.38
N GLY A 114 13.09 -15.59 -5.61
CA GLY A 114 11.68 -15.51 -5.94
C GLY A 114 10.84 -16.52 -5.15
N GLY A 115 9.73 -16.04 -4.58
CA GLY A 115 8.78 -16.88 -3.84
C GLY A 115 8.16 -17.94 -4.74
N PHE A 116 8.10 -19.17 -4.23
CA PHE A 116 7.51 -20.34 -4.87
C PHE A 116 5.98 -20.32 -4.72
N LEU A 117 5.26 -20.51 -5.83
CA LEU A 117 3.83 -20.88 -5.83
C LEU A 117 3.77 -22.32 -6.33
N LEU A 118 3.54 -23.26 -5.42
CA LEU A 118 3.47 -24.69 -5.72
C LEU A 118 2.04 -25.04 -6.14
N GLN A 119 1.83 -25.15 -7.44
CA GLN A 119 0.65 -25.78 -8.02
C GLN A 119 0.84 -27.30 -7.97
N GLN A 120 0.20 -27.97 -7.02
CA GLN A 120 0.08 -29.43 -7.03
C GLN A 120 -1.14 -29.80 -7.88
N GLU A 121 -0.92 -30.35 -9.07
CA GLU A 121 -1.97 -31.11 -9.76
C GLU A 121 -1.80 -32.59 -9.46
N GLY A 122 -2.91 -33.25 -9.12
CA GLY A 122 -2.95 -34.66 -8.80
C GLY A 122 -2.46 -35.55 -9.95
N ARG A 123 -1.63 -36.54 -9.58
CA ARG A 123 -1.20 -37.73 -10.35
C ARG A 123 -0.88 -37.48 -11.83
N ALA A 124 0.30 -36.89 -12.06
CA ALA A 124 1.30 -37.23 -13.09
C ALA A 124 1.97 -35.96 -13.64
N GLY A 125 3.23 -35.76 -13.25
CA GLY A 125 4.15 -34.84 -13.93
C GLY A 125 4.25 -33.45 -13.32
N ILE A 126 5.30 -33.21 -12.53
CA ILE A 126 5.76 -31.87 -12.18
C ILE A 126 6.33 -31.23 -13.46
N ARG A 127 5.59 -30.31 -14.10
CA ARG A 127 6.17 -29.45 -15.13
C ARG A 127 6.78 -28.23 -14.46
N LYS A 128 8.11 -28.14 -14.46
CA LYS A 128 8.81 -26.89 -14.21
C LYS A 128 8.56 -25.96 -15.40
N LEU A 129 7.88 -24.84 -15.17
CA LEU A 129 7.88 -23.74 -16.13
C LEU A 129 9.20 -22.98 -15.95
N PRO A 130 9.99 -22.77 -17.02
CA PRO A 130 11.18 -21.94 -16.93
C PRO A 130 10.77 -20.48 -16.73
N TYR A 131 11.46 -19.78 -15.83
CA TYR A 131 11.44 -18.32 -15.75
C TYR A 131 12.81 -17.79 -16.20
N GLY A 132 12.79 -16.92 -17.21
CA GLY A 132 13.84 -15.97 -17.57
C GLY A 132 13.21 -14.58 -17.63
#